data_AF-A0A1K1LZ11-F1
#
_entry.id   AF-A0A1K1LZ11-F1
#
_cell.length_a   1.000
_cell.length_b   1.000
_cell.length_c   1.000
_cell.angle_alpha   90.00
_cell.angle_beta   90.00
_cell.angle_gamma   90.00
#
_symmetry.space_group_name_H-M   'P 1'
#
loop_
_entity.id
_entity.type
_entity.pdbx_description
1 polymer ?
#
loop_
_entity_poly.entity_id
_entity_poly.type
_entity_poly.pdbx_seq_one_letter_code
_entity_poly.pdbx_strand_id
1 'polypeptide(L)'
;MRLKWHQTIARYLLGILYVFGAVDGVLEMGFHIYLTGESELASFHGMLQHTAYFWVFLKGVEAIGGLSLVLNLKPAFGTAILAPITAVLCLFYAFDLHWYYALIVVGALHAILLHAYWPSYRMMFADYPMRRGTASVPMADPLPEAR
;
A
#
# COMPACT_ATOMS: atom_id res chain seq x y z
N MET A 1 16.58 10.53 6.35
CA MET A 1 16.93 9.44 7.30
C MET A 1 17.89 8.50 6.60
N ARG A 2 19.06 8.20 7.17
CA ARG A 2 19.94 7.14 6.65
C ARG A 2 19.30 5.79 6.99
N LEU A 3 18.73 5.11 5.99
CA LEU A 3 18.19 3.77 6.16
C LEU A 3 19.33 2.82 6.54
N LYS A 4 19.11 1.99 7.56
CA LYS A 4 20.07 0.93 7.93
C LYS A 4 20.09 -0.10 6.80
N TRP A 5 21.22 -0.75 6.56
CA TRP A 5 21.40 -1.72 5.46
C TRP A 5 20.26 -2.76 5.38
N HIS A 6 19.84 -3.31 6.53
CA HIS A 6 18.71 -4.25 6.63
C HIS A 6 17.38 -3.71 6.08
N GLN A 7 17.10 -2.42 6.27
CA GLN A 7 15.87 -1.78 5.75
C GLN A 7 15.94 -1.59 4.24
N THR A 8 17.13 -1.27 3.72
CA THR A 8 17.36 -1.18 2.27
C THR A 8 17.16 -2.54 1.61
N ILE A 9 17.73 -3.60 2.19
CA ILE A 9 17.55 -4.98 1.71
C ILE A 9 16.08 -5.38 1.74
N ALA A 10 15.40 -5.19 2.87
CA ALA A 10 13.99 -5.52 3.02
C ALA A 10 13.11 -4.77 2.02
N ARG A 11 13.45 -3.51 1.73
CA ARG A 11 12.73 -2.69 0.75
C ARG A 11 12.86 -3.24 -0.66
N TYR A 12 14.07 -3.60 -1.08
CA TYR A 12 14.28 -4.17 -2.41
C TYR A 12 13.66 -5.55 -2.53
N LEU A 13 13.78 -6.41 -1.52
CA LEU A 13 13.13 -7.73 -1.49
C LEU A 13 11.61 -7.60 -1.62
N LEU A 14 10.98 -6.78 -0.77
CA LEU A 14 9.54 -6.59 -0.78
C LEU A 14 9.08 -5.93 -2.09
N GLY A 15 9.81 -4.91 -2.56
CA GLY A 15 9.52 -4.23 -3.81
C GLY A 15 9.62 -5.16 -5.02
N ILE A 16 10.68 -5.97 -5.12
CA ILE A 16 10.85 -6.94 -6.20
C ILE A 16 9.74 -8.00 -6.17
N LEU A 17 9.36 -8.51 -4.99
CA LEU A 17 8.26 -9.48 -4.86
C LEU A 17 6.95 -8.92 -5.44
N TYR A 18 6.57 -7.70 -5.06
CA TYR A 18 5.36 -7.07 -5.57
C TYR A 18 5.45 -6.64 -7.04
N VAL A 19 6.62 -6.21 -7.52
CA VAL A 19 6.80 -5.94 -8.95
C VAL A 19 6.67 -7.24 -9.76
N PHE A 20 7.26 -8.33 -9.28
CA PHE A 20 7.16 -9.63 -9.92
C PHE A 20 5.71 -10.13 -9.95
N GLY A 21 4.98 -10.02 -8.83
CA GLY A 21 3.56 -10.36 -8.77
C GLY A 21 2.69 -9.48 -9.68
N ALA A 22 3.01 -8.19 -9.82
CA ALA A 22 2.36 -7.31 -10.76
C ALA A 22 2.61 -7.70 -12.22
N VAL A 23 3.86 -8.02 -12.57
CA VAL A 23 4.22 -8.48 -13.93
C VAL A 23 3.55 -9.81 -14.26
N ASP A 24 3.51 -10.76 -13.31
CA ASP A 24 2.81 -12.04 -13.46
C ASP A 24 1.31 -11.82 -13.77
N GLY A 25 0.64 -10.92 -13.03
CA GLY A 25 -0.77 -10.60 -13.29
C GLY A 25 -1.01 -9.91 -14.65
N VAL A 26 -0.05 -9.11 -15.13
CA VAL A 26 -0.12 -8.51 -16.48
C VAL A 26 0.11 -9.55 -17.56
N LEU A 27 1.03 -10.50 -17.36
CA LEU A 27 1.27 -11.63 -18.27
C LEU A 27 0.05 -12.55 -18.36
N GLU A 28 -0.59 -12.82 -17.23
CA GLU A 28 -1.83 -13.59 -17.14
C GLU A 28 -2.94 -12.91 -17.97
N MET A 29 -3.17 -11.61 -17.77
CA MET A 29 -4.20 -10.88 -18.52
C MET A 29 -3.91 -10.72 -20.01
N GLY A 30 -2.65 -10.42 -20.36
CA GLY A 30 -2.27 -10.06 -21.72
C GLY A 30 -1.99 -11.27 -22.62
N PHE A 31 -1.47 -12.35 -22.05
CA PHE A 31 -0.97 -13.50 -22.80
C PHE A 31 -1.55 -14.84 -22.33
N HIS A 32 -2.40 -14.86 -21.29
CA HIS A 32 -2.92 -16.08 -20.67
C HIS A 32 -1.81 -17.06 -20.23
N ILE A 33 -0.64 -16.53 -19.83
CA ILE A 33 0.49 -17.32 -19.35
C ILE A 33 0.48 -17.29 -17.82
N TYR A 34 0.36 -18.46 -17.20
CA TYR A 34 0.37 -18.63 -15.74
C TYR A 34 1.77 -19.03 -15.28
N LEU A 35 2.58 -18.13 -14.68
CA LEU A 35 3.85 -18.55 -14.07
C LEU A 35 3.64 -19.21 -12.70
N THR A 36 2.54 -18.88 -12.01
CA THR A 36 2.27 -19.31 -10.62
C THR A 36 1.33 -20.51 -10.51
N GLY A 37 0.94 -21.11 -11.64
CA GLY A 37 0.03 -22.26 -11.72
C GLY A 37 -1.43 -21.85 -11.94
N GLU A 38 -2.22 -22.76 -12.50
CA GLU A 38 -3.64 -22.52 -12.78
C GLU A 38 -4.43 -22.57 -11.47
N SER A 39 -5.20 -21.52 -11.17
CA SER A 39 -6.02 -21.46 -9.97
C SER A 39 -7.35 -22.18 -10.20
N GLU A 40 -7.83 -22.92 -9.19
CA GLU A 40 -9.18 -23.47 -9.27
C GLU A 40 -10.20 -22.33 -9.25
N LEU A 41 -11.15 -22.32 -10.20
CA LEU A 41 -12.22 -21.31 -10.29
C LEU A 41 -13.04 -21.15 -8.99
N ALA A 42 -13.14 -22.19 -8.18
CA ALA A 42 -13.83 -22.15 -6.89
C ALA A 42 -13.00 -21.55 -5.74
N SER A 43 -11.69 -21.37 -5.94
CA SER A 43 -10.79 -20.77 -4.94
C SER A 43 -10.99 -19.26 -4.85
N PHE A 44 -10.67 -18.68 -3.70
CA PHE A 44 -10.71 -17.23 -3.51
C PHE A 44 -9.85 -16.50 -4.55
N HIS A 45 -8.69 -17.09 -4.88
CA HIS A 45 -7.77 -16.56 -5.89
C HIS A 45 -8.37 -16.60 -7.31
N GLY A 46 -9.01 -17.70 -7.69
CA GLY A 46 -9.68 -17.83 -9.00
C GLY A 46 -10.86 -16.88 -9.17
N MET A 47 -11.66 -16.68 -8.11
CA MET A 47 -12.76 -15.70 -8.14
C MET A 47 -12.26 -14.26 -8.24
N LEU A 48 -11.12 -13.95 -7.60
CA LEU A 48 -10.45 -12.65 -7.72
C LEU A 48 -9.96 -12.40 -9.15
N GLN A 49 -9.31 -13.39 -9.77
CA GLN A 49 -8.87 -13.33 -11.17
C GLN A 49 -10.04 -13.15 -12.13
N HIS A 50 -11.15 -13.87 -11.91
CA HIS A 50 -12.36 -13.76 -12.72
C HIS A 50 -13.02 -12.38 -12.60
N THR A 51 -12.80 -11.66 -11.50
CA THR A 51 -13.30 -10.29 -11.30
C THR A 51 -12.35 -9.29 -11.95
N ALA A 52 -12.35 -9.25 -13.30
CA ALA A 52 -11.35 -8.55 -14.11
C ALA A 52 -11.08 -7.09 -13.69
N TYR A 53 -12.11 -6.28 -13.40
CA TYR A 53 -11.92 -4.88 -12.99
C TYR A 53 -11.14 -4.77 -11.66
N PHE A 54 -11.43 -5.66 -10.71
CA PHE A 54 -10.75 -5.69 -9.41
C PHE A 54 -9.35 -6.26 -9.56
N TRP A 55 -9.16 -7.30 -10.38
CA TRP A 55 -7.85 -7.87 -10.68
C TRP A 55 -6.91 -6.80 -11.29
N VAL A 56 -7.40 -6.01 -12.27
CA VAL A 56 -6.62 -4.91 -12.89
C VAL A 56 -6.26 -3.86 -11.86
N PHE A 57 -7.24 -3.44 -11.05
CA PHE A 57 -7.02 -2.44 -10.01
C PHE A 57 -5.99 -2.93 -8.99
N LEU A 58 -6.13 -4.16 -8.49
CA LEU A 58 -5.23 -4.77 -7.51
C LEU A 58 -3.79 -4.83 -8.05
N LYS A 59 -3.60 -5.35 -9.26
CA LYS A 59 -2.28 -5.43 -9.91
C LYS A 59 -1.70 -4.06 -10.23
N GLY A 60 -2.52 -3.07 -10.58
CA GLY A 60 -2.09 -1.70 -10.78
C GLY A 60 -1.58 -1.05 -9.48
N VAL A 61 -2.31 -1.22 -8.38
CA VAL A 61 -1.90 -0.74 -7.05
C VAL A 61 -0.62 -1.46 -6.58
N GLU A 62 -0.52 -2.77 -6.81
CA GLU A 62 0.67 -3.58 -6.55
C GLU A 62 1.89 -3.08 -7.33
N ALA A 63 1.72 -2.80 -8.63
CA ALA A 63 2.76 -2.26 -9.50
C ALA A 63 3.23 -0.89 -9.02
N ILE A 64 2.31 0.03 -8.70
CA ILE A 64 2.64 1.38 -8.23
C ILE A 64 3.38 1.30 -6.89
N GLY A 65 2.91 0.48 -5.95
CA GLY A 65 3.52 0.30 -4.64
C GLY A 65 4.90 -0.36 -4.72
N GLY A 66 5.02 -1.45 -5.49
CA GLY A 66 6.28 -2.16 -5.71
C GLY A 66 7.31 -1.29 -6.42
N LEU A 67 6.91 -0.59 -7.48
CA LEU A 67 7.80 0.30 -8.22
C LEU A 67 8.23 1.51 -7.37
N SER A 68 7.34 2.05 -6.52
CA SER A 68 7.67 3.09 -5.53
C SER A 68 8.78 2.64 -4.57
N LEU A 69 8.74 1.38 -4.12
CA LEU A 69 9.77 0.80 -3.25
C LEU A 69 11.11 0.61 -3.98
N VAL A 70 11.09 0.04 -5.19
CA VAL A 70 12.29 -0.25 -5.98
C VAL A 70 12.98 1.02 -6.49
N LEU A 71 12.21 1.96 -7.06
CA LEU A 71 12.72 3.22 -7.60
C LEU A 71 13.02 4.28 -6.53
N ASN A 72 12.81 3.97 -5.25
CA ASN A 72 12.95 4.93 -4.15
C ASN A 72 12.04 6.16 -4.26
N LEU A 73 10.94 6.06 -5.00
CA LEU A 73 9.97 7.15 -5.18
C LEU A 73 9.00 7.14 -4.01
N LYS A 74 9.28 7.92 -2.96
CA LYS A 74 8.47 7.99 -1.72
C LYS A 74 8.14 6.59 -1.15
N PRO A 75 9.13 5.82 -0.68
CA PRO A 75 8.93 4.42 -0.26
C PRO A 75 7.94 4.23 0.90
N ALA A 76 7.75 5.25 1.74
CA ALA A 76 6.70 5.25 2.77
C ALA A 76 5.30 5.19 2.15
N PHE A 77 5.05 5.87 1.03
CA PHE A 77 3.76 5.81 0.35
C PHE A 77 3.52 4.42 -0.26
N GLY A 78 4.52 3.86 -0.94
CA GLY A 78 4.42 2.50 -1.49
C GLY A 78 4.13 1.45 -0.42
N THR A 79 4.81 1.54 0.73
CA THR A 79 4.56 0.65 1.88
C THR A 79 3.13 0.79 2.40
N ALA A 80 2.63 2.01 2.59
CA ALA A 80 1.27 2.25 3.09
C ALA A 80 0.19 1.73 2.14
N ILE A 81 0.37 1.92 0.83
CA ILE A 81 -0.55 1.39 -0.19
C ILE A 81 -0.55 -0.14 -0.22
N LEU A 82 0.62 -0.76 -0.07
CA LEU A 82 0.75 -2.21 -0.08
C LEU A 82 0.25 -2.85 1.22
N ALA A 83 0.09 -2.10 2.31
CA ALA A 83 -0.34 -2.63 3.60
C ALA A 83 -1.69 -3.39 3.56
N PRO A 84 -2.79 -2.84 3.01
CA PRO A 84 -4.04 -3.60 2.88
C PRO A 84 -3.90 -4.83 1.98
N ILE A 85 -3.11 -4.75 0.90
CA ILE A 85 -2.84 -5.89 0.01
C ILE A 85 -2.10 -6.99 0.78
N THR A 86 -1.07 -6.60 1.54
CA THR A 86 -0.27 -7.50 2.38
C THR A 86 -1.14 -8.19 3.42
N ALA A 87 -2.06 -7.47 4.06
CA ALA A 87 -2.97 -8.03 5.05
C ALA A 87 -3.85 -9.12 4.43
N VAL A 88 -4.47 -8.86 3.27
CA VAL A 88 -5.27 -9.86 2.55
C VAL A 88 -4.41 -11.06 2.12
N LEU A 89 -3.18 -10.81 1.64
CA LEU A 89 -2.23 -11.88 1.30
C LEU A 89 -1.90 -12.76 2.50
N CYS A 90 -1.65 -12.17 3.67
CA CYS A 90 -1.38 -12.91 4.89
C CYS A 90 -2.59 -13.77 5.30
N LEU A 91 -3.82 -13.24 5.18
CA LEU A 91 -5.02 -14.04 5.42
C LEU A 91 -5.13 -15.21 4.43
N PHE A 92 -4.90 -14.94 3.15
CA PHE A 92 -4.94 -15.97 2.10
C PHE A 92 -3.93 -17.10 2.37
N TYR A 93 -2.68 -16.76 2.71
CA TYR A 93 -1.68 -17.77 3.06
C TYR A 93 -1.97 -18.50 4.37
N ALA A 94 -2.63 -17.84 5.33
CA ALA A 94 -2.98 -18.45 6.63
C ALA A 94 -4.12 -19.46 6.50
N PHE A 95 -5.16 -19.14 5.73
CA PHE A 95 -6.41 -19.90 5.74
C PHE A 95 -6.60 -20.80 4.51
N ASP A 96 -6.14 -20.38 3.33
CA ASP A 96 -6.42 -21.11 2.08
C ASP A 96 -5.22 -22.00 1.73
N LEU A 97 -4.04 -21.38 1.53
CA LEU A 97 -2.87 -22.09 1.01
C LEU A 97 -2.02 -22.79 2.09
N HIS A 98 -2.21 -22.45 3.37
CA HIS A 98 -1.43 -22.95 4.53
C HIS A 98 0.10 -22.83 4.36
N TRP A 99 0.56 -21.89 3.52
CA TRP A 99 1.97 -21.68 3.24
C TRP A 99 2.56 -20.66 4.20
N TYR A 100 2.80 -21.11 5.44
CA TYR A 100 3.25 -20.24 6.54
C TYR A 100 4.59 -19.55 6.30
N TYR A 101 5.50 -20.17 5.53
CA TYR A 101 6.79 -19.54 5.20
C TYR A 101 6.63 -18.24 4.40
N ALA A 102 5.81 -18.24 3.35
CA ALA A 102 5.56 -17.04 2.54
C ALA A 102 4.88 -15.95 3.37
N LEU A 103 3.91 -16.33 4.20
CA LEU A 103 3.24 -15.44 5.14
C LEU A 103 4.24 -14.74 6.08
N ILE A 104 5.11 -15.52 6.72
CA ILE A 104 6.07 -14.98 7.68
C ILE A 104 7.06 -14.05 6.99
N VAL A 105 7.57 -14.43 5.82
CA VAL A 105 8.54 -13.60 5.08
C VAL A 105 7.92 -12.28 4.64
N VAL A 106 6.78 -12.32 3.95
CA VAL A 106 6.12 -11.10 3.44
C VAL A 106 5.65 -10.22 4.60
N GLY A 107 5.02 -10.82 5.62
CA GLY A 107 4.55 -10.11 6.80
C GLY A 107 5.68 -9.47 7.60
N ALA A 108 6.80 -10.18 7.81
CA ALA A 108 7.96 -9.65 8.54
C ALA A 108 8.64 -8.52 7.75
N LEU A 109 8.86 -8.69 6.44
CA LEU A 109 9.42 -7.65 5.58
C LEU A 109 8.56 -6.39 5.63
N HIS A 110 7.23 -6.54 5.52
CA HIS A 110 6.31 -5.43 5.58
C HIS A 110 6.31 -4.75 6.96
N ALA A 111 6.29 -5.51 8.05
CA ALA A 111 6.34 -4.97 9.41
C ALA A 111 7.64 -4.19 9.68
N ILE A 112 8.78 -4.69 9.21
CA ILE A 112 10.08 -4.00 9.32
C ILE A 112 10.04 -2.66 8.59
N LEU A 113 9.47 -2.63 7.38
CA LEU A 113 9.34 -1.38 6.61
C LEU A 113 8.35 -0.42 7.25
N LEU A 114 7.20 -0.90 7.71
CA LEU A 114 6.19 -0.08 8.37
C LEU A 114 6.76 0.59 9.62
N HIS A 115 7.52 -0.16 10.42
CA HIS A 115 8.22 0.37 11.58
C HIS A 115 9.29 1.40 11.20
N ALA A 116 10.08 1.11 10.15
CA ALA A 116 11.11 2.03 9.66
C ALA A 116 10.53 3.37 9.14
N TYR A 117 9.38 3.31 8.47
CA TYR A 117 8.68 4.48 7.93
C TYR A 117 7.65 5.10 8.88
N TRP A 118 7.47 4.54 10.09
CA TRP A 118 6.56 5.06 11.12
C TRP A 118 6.69 6.58 11.35
N PRO A 119 7.91 7.16 11.45
CA PRO A 119 8.06 8.60 11.66
C PRO A 119 7.46 9.45 10.53
N SER A 120 7.42 8.95 9.30
CA SER A 120 6.80 9.64 8.16
C SER A 120 5.28 9.64 8.23
N TYR A 121 4.66 8.58 8.77
CA TYR A 121 3.21 8.53 8.95
C TYR A 121 2.74 9.39 10.13
N ARG A 122 3.59 9.58 11.16
CA ARG A 122 3.23 10.39 12.33
C ARG A 122 2.80 11.81 11.95
N MET A 123 3.33 12.41 10.88
CA MET A 123 2.89 13.74 10.43
C MET A 123 1.46 13.76 9.88
N MET A 124 0.91 12.64 9.41
CA MET A 124 -0.50 12.56 8.99
C MET A 124 -1.46 12.46 10.17
N PHE A 125 -0.97 11.96 11.31
CA PHE A 125 -1.77 11.77 12.54
C PHE A 125 -1.44 12.78 13.64
N ALA A 126 -0.33 13.51 13.52
CA ALA A 126 0.04 14.59 14.40
C ALA A 126 -0.73 15.83 13.98
N ASP A 127 -1.77 16.11 14.75
CA ASP A 127 -2.47 17.38 14.87
C ASP A 127 -2.68 18.14 13.56
N TYR A 128 -3.89 17.97 12.98
CA TYR A 128 -4.56 19.14 12.44
C TYR A 128 -4.47 20.21 13.52
N PRO A 129 -3.90 21.41 13.28
CA PRO A 129 -4.24 22.53 14.12
C PRO A 129 -5.74 22.71 13.90
N MET A 130 -6.55 22.14 14.80
CA MET A 130 -7.89 22.66 15.04
C MET A 130 -7.64 24.15 15.18
N ARG A 131 -8.11 24.88 14.18
CA ARG A 131 -8.18 26.33 14.15
C ARG A 131 -8.94 26.73 15.41
N ARG A 132 -8.23 26.81 16.55
CA ARG A 132 -8.71 27.44 17.76
C ARG A 132 -9.07 28.83 17.28
N GLY A 133 -10.35 29.13 17.25
CA GLY A 133 -10.89 30.34 16.68
C GLY A 133 -10.29 31.57 17.36
N THR A 134 -9.15 32.03 16.87
CA THR A 134 -8.73 33.42 16.96
C THR A 134 -9.23 34.11 15.71
N ALA A 135 -10.54 34.27 15.66
CA ALA A 135 -11.18 35.29 14.85
C ALA A 135 -12.21 35.95 15.76
N SER A 136 -11.72 36.80 16.66
CA SER A 136 -12.50 37.96 17.07
C SER A 136 -12.85 38.68 15.78
N VAL A 137 -14.08 38.45 15.30
CA VAL A 137 -14.68 39.26 14.24
C VAL A 137 -14.54 40.71 14.73
N PRO A 138 -13.80 41.59 14.03
CA PRO A 138 -13.86 42.99 14.36
C PRO A 138 -15.31 43.40 14.11
N MET A 139 -16.00 43.75 15.19
CA MET A 139 -17.34 44.32 15.17
C MET A 139 -17.28 45.49 14.19
N ALA A 140 -17.96 45.36 13.05
CA ALA A 140 -18.01 46.41 12.05
C ALA A 140 -18.57 47.67 12.70
N ASP A 141 -17.88 48.79 12.52
CA ASP A 141 -18.34 50.12 12.93
C ASP A 141 -19.78 50.35 12.44
N PRO A 142 -20.68 50.90 13.27
CA PRO A 142 -22.00 51.25 12.81
C PRO A 142 -21.88 52.32 11.70
N LEU A 143 -22.57 52.07 10.58
CA LEU A 143 -22.62 52.95 9.42
C LEU A 143 -23.04 54.37 9.86
N PRO A 144 -22.39 55.44 9.34
CA PRO A 144 -22.79 56.79 9.65
C PRO A 144 -24.21 57.03 9.12
N GLU A 145 -25.08 57.55 9.99
CA GLU A 145 -26.45 57.94 9.65
C GLU A 145 -26.43 58.88 8.43
N ALA A 146 -27.05 58.42 7.34
CA ALA A 146 -27.30 59.25 6.18
C ALA A 146 -28.38 60.29 6.55
N ARG A 147 -28.02 61.57 6.44
CA ARG A 147 -28.95 62.70 6.38
C ARG A 147 -29.81 62.63 5.13
#